data_AF-A0A4W5QB93-F1
#
_entry.id   AF-A0A4W5QB93-F1
#
_cell.length_a   1.000
_cell.length_b   1.000
_cell.length_c   1.000
_cell.angle_alpha   90.00
_cell.angle_beta   90.00
_cell.angle_gamma   90.00
#
_symmetry.space_group_name_H-M   'P 1'
#
loop_
_entity.id
_entity.type
_entity.pdbx_description
1 polymer ?
#
loop_
_entity_poly.entity_id
_entity_poly.type
_entity_poly.pdbx_seq_one_letter_code
_entity_poly.pdbx_strand_id
1 'polypeptide(L)'
;MVLLVVLGSLLQMLFLRSCVGQFPRPCANTEALRTKECCPVWEGDRSACGAMSGRGFCQDVTVSEEPHGPQYPHTGIDDRERWPLTFYNRTCQCAGNYGGFDCGECRFGYFGPRCAEQRESVRRNFLSLSVAEQQRFIAYLNLAKNTVATDYVIVTGTRAEMGANGENPMFSDVSVYDLFVWMHYYVSRDALLGGPGNVWPDIDFAHESAAFLPWHRVYLLHWEHEIRKMTGDFNFTIPYWDWRDATECTVCTDNLMGGRSPLNPNLISPGSVFSSWKVICTQPDTYNSRAALCPGTGEGPLLRNPGNHDPNRVRRLPTSADVEFVVGIETYETGAMDRQANMSFRNSLEGFASPETGMAITGQSTMHNALHVFMNGTMSSVQGSANDPIFLLHHTFIDRKRERGREREGEREGYVDTIEREREREREREREREREREREMTAHNIASFSHPGMWLCKCPNHLSVLSLYFVFLFYLSIYERTSPKRGKNRNQLKDINRVI
;
A
#
# COMPACT_ATOMS: atom_id res chain seq x y z
N MET A 1 0.33 -20.81 -26.74
CA MET A 1 -0.24 -19.44 -26.67
C MET A 1 -0.50 -18.96 -25.24
N VAL A 2 -0.87 -19.82 -24.29
CA VAL A 2 -1.10 -19.41 -22.87
C VAL A 2 0.18 -18.94 -22.16
N LEU A 3 1.35 -19.50 -22.50
CA LEU A 3 2.63 -19.12 -21.89
C LEU A 3 3.13 -17.71 -22.26
N LEU A 4 2.69 -17.17 -23.41
CA LEU A 4 3.07 -15.82 -23.88
C LEU A 4 2.24 -14.72 -23.23
N VAL A 5 1.00 -15.03 -22.80
CA VAL A 5 0.13 -14.09 -22.10
C VAL A 5 0.61 -13.88 -20.65
N VAL A 6 1.05 -14.94 -19.97
CA VAL A 6 1.54 -14.87 -18.58
C VAL A 6 2.89 -14.13 -18.46
N LEU A 7 3.75 -14.22 -19.48
CA LEU A 7 5.02 -13.48 -19.53
C LEU A 7 4.83 -11.97 -19.81
N GLY A 8 3.76 -11.59 -20.52
CA GLY A 8 3.42 -10.18 -20.76
C GLY A 8 2.94 -9.46 -19.50
N SER A 9 2.08 -10.11 -18.70
CA SER A 9 1.52 -9.54 -17.47
C SER A 9 2.55 -9.38 -16.34
N LEU A 10 3.54 -10.29 -16.26
CA LEU A 10 4.63 -10.17 -15.27
C LEU A 10 5.64 -9.07 -15.61
N LEU A 11 5.78 -8.71 -16.89
CA LEU A 11 6.69 -7.64 -17.32
C LEU A 11 6.09 -6.24 -17.11
N GLN A 12 4.77 -6.09 -17.20
CA GLN A 12 4.08 -4.81 -16.90
C GLN A 12 4.08 -4.48 -15.39
N MET A 13 4.04 -5.49 -14.52
CA MET A 13 4.16 -5.29 -13.06
C MET A 13 5.56 -4.85 -12.61
N LEU A 14 6.61 -5.04 -13.44
CA LEU A 14 7.98 -4.59 -13.15
C LEU A 14 8.21 -3.08 -13.45
N PHE A 15 7.23 -2.40 -14.05
CA PHE A 15 7.35 -0.99 -14.45
C PHE A 15 6.28 -0.06 -13.89
N LEU A 16 5.44 -0.53 -12.96
CA LEU A 16 4.61 0.37 -12.17
C LEU A 16 5.49 1.12 -11.16
N ARG A 17 6.18 2.14 -11.67
CA ARG A 17 6.93 3.11 -10.88
C ARG A 17 5.93 4.09 -10.31
N SER A 18 5.66 3.98 -9.02
CA SER A 18 4.77 4.89 -8.31
C SER A 18 5.38 6.29 -8.29
N CYS A 19 4.75 7.24 -8.99
CA CYS A 19 5.01 8.65 -8.77
C CYS A 19 4.20 9.07 -7.55
N VAL A 20 4.87 9.49 -6.47
CA VAL A 20 4.20 10.15 -5.35
C VAL A 20 4.18 11.63 -5.67
N GLY A 21 3.06 12.10 -6.21
CA GLY A 21 2.85 13.52 -6.46
C GLY A 21 2.33 14.20 -5.20
N GLN A 22 3.14 15.07 -4.61
CA GLN A 22 2.72 16.15 -3.73
C GLN A 22 3.31 17.44 -4.31
N PHE A 23 2.83 18.63 -3.94
CA PHE A 23 3.33 19.91 -4.45
C PHE A 23 4.62 20.33 -3.74
N PRO A 24 5.82 20.11 -4.31
CA PRO A 24 7.06 20.52 -3.67
C PRO A 24 7.17 22.04 -3.82
N ARG A 25 7.62 22.71 -2.77
CA ARG A 25 7.78 24.16 -2.73
C ARG A 25 8.56 24.72 -3.94
N PRO A 26 9.66 24.09 -4.42
CA PRO A 26 10.35 24.56 -5.62
C PRO A 26 9.54 24.50 -6.92
N CYS A 27 8.45 23.73 -6.97
CA CYS A 27 7.57 23.63 -8.14
C CYS A 27 6.27 24.44 -7.98
N ALA A 28 6.01 25.03 -6.81
CA ALA A 28 4.81 25.78 -6.51
C ALA A 28 4.89 27.23 -7.05
N ASN A 29 5.14 27.38 -8.35
CA ASN A 29 5.32 28.68 -9.00
C ASN A 29 4.82 28.68 -10.44
N THR A 30 4.70 29.88 -11.02
CA THR A 30 4.20 30.07 -12.39
C THR A 30 5.02 29.30 -13.43
N GLU A 31 6.35 29.26 -13.30
CA GLU A 31 7.19 28.62 -14.31
C GLU A 31 6.96 27.11 -14.38
N ALA A 32 6.92 26.44 -13.23
CA ALA A 32 6.65 25.01 -13.15
C ALA A 32 5.21 24.68 -13.61
N LEU A 33 4.21 25.51 -13.26
CA LEU A 33 2.83 25.34 -13.74
C LEU A 33 2.66 25.57 -15.24
N ARG A 34 3.43 26.51 -15.81
CA ARG A 34 3.45 26.85 -17.24
C ARG A 34 4.08 25.74 -18.06
N THR A 35 5.25 25.28 -17.63
CA THR A 35 6.01 24.22 -18.30
C THR A 35 5.46 22.83 -18.02
N LYS A 36 4.64 22.69 -16.97
CA LYS A 36 4.16 21.41 -16.40
C LYS A 36 5.32 20.49 -15.99
N GLU A 37 6.47 21.06 -15.65
CA GLU A 37 7.65 20.32 -15.21
C GLU A 37 7.95 20.61 -13.74
N CYS A 38 7.95 19.56 -12.91
CA CYS A 38 8.39 19.61 -11.53
C CYS A 38 9.63 18.71 -11.35
N CYS A 39 10.78 19.25 -11.78
CA CYS A 39 12.07 18.58 -11.71
C CYS A 39 13.10 19.45 -10.98
N PRO A 40 12.94 19.64 -9.66
CA PRO A 40 13.80 20.55 -8.91
C PRO A 40 15.25 20.10 -8.89
N VAL A 41 16.11 21.09 -8.70
CA VAL A 41 17.55 20.90 -8.55
C VAL A 41 17.84 20.28 -7.19
N TRP A 42 18.57 19.17 -7.18
CA TRP A 42 19.09 18.60 -5.94
C TRP A 42 20.32 19.39 -5.49
N GLU A 43 20.33 19.85 -4.24
CA GLU A 43 21.41 20.69 -3.71
C GLU A 43 22.79 20.02 -3.72
N GLY A 44 22.84 18.68 -3.64
CA GLY A 44 24.11 17.96 -3.55
C GLY A 44 24.98 18.01 -4.81
N ASP A 45 24.39 18.16 -6.00
CA ASP A 45 25.14 18.28 -7.26
C ASP A 45 24.67 19.39 -8.20
N ARG A 46 23.68 20.18 -7.77
CA ARG A 46 23.14 21.33 -8.50
C ARG A 46 22.51 20.98 -9.85
N SER A 47 22.18 19.71 -10.07
CA SER A 47 21.47 19.24 -11.27
C SER A 47 20.01 18.87 -10.97
N ALA A 48 19.14 19.00 -11.97
CA ALA A 48 17.75 18.57 -11.88
C ALA A 48 17.68 17.07 -11.54
N CYS A 49 16.91 16.72 -10.51
CA CYS A 49 16.73 15.35 -10.04
C CYS A 49 18.03 14.61 -9.63
N GLY A 50 19.11 15.34 -9.35
CA GLY A 50 20.41 14.74 -9.04
C GLY A 50 21.03 13.93 -10.20
N ALA A 51 20.75 14.34 -11.44
CA ALA A 51 21.20 13.67 -12.66
C ALA A 51 22.72 13.55 -12.78
N MET A 52 23.49 14.55 -12.36
CA MET A 52 24.97 14.51 -12.41
C MET A 52 25.56 13.44 -11.50
N SER A 53 24.88 13.14 -10.39
CA SER A 53 25.23 12.06 -9.46
C SER A 53 24.57 10.73 -9.79
N GLY A 54 23.79 10.66 -10.88
CA GLY A 54 23.03 9.47 -11.27
C GLY A 54 21.91 9.09 -10.29
N ARG A 55 21.41 10.05 -9.49
CA ARG A 55 20.34 9.81 -8.52
C ARG A 55 18.96 9.70 -9.15
N GLY A 56 18.75 10.39 -10.27
CA GLY A 56 17.47 10.42 -10.96
C GLY A 56 17.53 11.33 -12.17
N PHE A 57 16.44 11.32 -12.94
CA PHE A 57 16.33 12.11 -14.15
C PHE A 57 14.91 12.64 -14.29
N CYS A 58 14.78 13.84 -14.85
CA CYS A 58 13.50 14.43 -15.20
C CYS A 58 12.87 13.67 -16.37
N GLN A 59 11.70 13.09 -16.17
CA GLN A 59 11.03 12.23 -17.15
C GLN A 59 9.54 12.49 -17.21
N ASP A 60 8.91 12.06 -18.30
CA ASP A 60 7.46 12.16 -18.46
C ASP A 60 6.74 11.25 -17.43
N VAL A 61 5.70 11.81 -16.83
CA VAL A 61 4.83 11.11 -15.89
C VAL A 61 4.02 10.07 -16.66
N THR A 62 4.07 8.82 -16.20
CA THR A 62 3.24 7.74 -16.72
C THR A 62 2.09 7.49 -15.73
N VAL A 63 0.87 7.48 -16.24
CA VAL A 63 -0.35 7.14 -15.47
C VAL A 63 -1.04 5.93 -16.10
N SER A 64 -1.94 5.30 -15.35
CA SER A 64 -2.77 4.21 -15.89
C SER A 64 -3.71 4.72 -16.98
N GLU A 65 -3.86 3.96 -18.07
CA GLU A 65 -4.89 4.18 -19.10
C GLU A 65 -6.14 3.32 -18.85
N GLU A 66 -6.16 2.52 -17.80
CA GLU A 66 -7.32 1.69 -17.45
C GLU A 66 -8.54 2.57 -17.08
N PRO A 67 -9.75 2.17 -17.49
CA PRO A 67 -10.97 2.91 -17.17
C PRO A 67 -11.25 2.85 -15.66
N HIS A 68 -11.87 3.92 -15.14
CA HIS A 68 -12.39 3.97 -13.78
C HIS A 68 -13.84 3.44 -13.71
N GLY A 69 -14.32 3.19 -12.49
CA GLY A 69 -15.67 2.69 -12.27
C GLY A 69 -16.77 3.68 -12.70
N PRO A 70 -17.99 3.20 -12.98
CA PRO A 70 -19.10 4.04 -13.46
C PRO A 70 -19.65 5.02 -12.42
N GLN A 71 -19.17 4.95 -11.18
CA GLN A 71 -19.53 5.85 -10.07
C GLN A 71 -19.17 7.31 -10.36
N TYR A 72 -18.13 7.56 -11.16
CA TYR A 72 -17.69 8.89 -11.53
C TYR A 72 -17.93 9.13 -13.03
N PRO A 73 -19.04 9.79 -13.43
CA PRO A 73 -19.42 9.94 -14.83
C PRO A 73 -18.79 11.17 -15.50
N HIS A 74 -17.75 11.76 -14.91
CA HIS A 74 -17.14 13.02 -15.35
C HIS A 74 -15.73 12.78 -15.89
N THR A 75 -15.26 13.67 -16.77
CA THR A 75 -13.90 13.59 -17.32
C THR A 75 -13.37 15.00 -17.61
N GLY A 76 -12.14 15.27 -17.19
CA GLY A 76 -11.46 16.54 -17.37
C GLY A 76 -12.04 17.67 -16.50
N ILE A 77 -12.71 17.33 -15.40
CA ILE A 77 -13.36 18.31 -14.51
C ILE A 77 -12.61 18.41 -13.18
N ASP A 78 -12.21 17.29 -12.59
CA ASP A 78 -11.53 17.30 -11.29
C ASP A 78 -10.01 17.22 -11.46
N ASP A 79 -9.28 18.12 -10.79
CA ASP A 79 -7.82 18.20 -10.90
C ASP A 79 -7.10 16.90 -10.46
N ARG A 80 -7.78 16.04 -9.69
CA ARG A 80 -7.27 14.76 -9.19
C ARG A 80 -7.36 13.63 -10.22
N GLU A 81 -8.11 13.83 -11.31
CA GLU A 81 -8.14 12.87 -12.41
C GLU A 81 -6.73 12.68 -13.00
N ARG A 82 -6.36 11.42 -13.27
CA ARG A 82 -5.06 11.05 -13.86
C ARG A 82 -3.89 11.76 -13.16
N TRP A 83 -3.94 11.81 -11.82
CA TRP A 83 -2.95 12.48 -11.01
C TRP A 83 -1.51 12.06 -11.35
N PRO A 84 -0.54 12.98 -11.47
CA PRO A 84 -0.62 14.45 -11.30
C PRO A 84 -0.74 15.27 -12.61
N LEU A 85 -1.20 14.69 -13.73
CA LEU A 85 -1.07 15.29 -15.08
C LEU A 85 -1.74 16.66 -15.28
N THR A 86 -2.74 17.00 -14.46
CA THR A 86 -3.36 18.32 -14.45
C THR A 86 -2.33 19.42 -14.16
N PHE A 87 -1.42 19.17 -13.21
CA PHE A 87 -0.39 20.11 -12.78
C PHE A 87 0.93 19.88 -13.51
N TYR A 88 1.44 18.63 -13.49
CA TYR A 88 2.77 18.31 -14.00
C TYR A 88 2.74 17.04 -14.86
N ASN A 89 3.28 17.15 -16.07
CA ASN A 89 3.48 16.01 -16.97
C ASN A 89 4.93 15.50 -16.94
N ARG A 90 5.84 16.21 -16.27
CA ARG A 90 7.24 15.80 -16.08
C ARG A 90 7.65 15.93 -14.62
N THR A 91 8.21 14.85 -14.05
CA THR A 91 8.67 14.82 -12.66
C THR A 91 9.99 14.07 -12.53
N CYS A 92 10.65 14.22 -11.37
CA CYS A 92 11.85 13.44 -11.07
C CYS A 92 11.53 11.95 -10.92
N GLN A 93 12.25 11.12 -11.69
CA GLN A 93 12.23 9.68 -11.52
C GLN A 93 13.58 9.20 -11.00
N CYS A 94 13.57 8.73 -9.75
CA CYS A 94 14.78 8.36 -9.05
C CYS A 94 15.29 6.96 -9.43
N ALA A 95 16.60 6.83 -9.46
CA ALA A 95 17.31 5.60 -9.79
C ALA A 95 17.52 4.73 -8.54
N GLY A 96 17.43 3.41 -8.70
CA GLY A 96 17.72 2.46 -7.61
C GLY A 96 16.90 2.72 -6.35
N ASN A 97 17.61 2.99 -5.24
CA ASN A 97 17.02 3.22 -3.92
C ASN A 97 16.95 4.70 -3.54
N TYR A 98 17.22 5.62 -4.46
CA TYR A 98 16.98 7.04 -4.23
C TYR A 98 15.49 7.34 -4.23
N GLY A 99 15.10 8.40 -3.53
CA GLY A 99 13.71 8.83 -3.37
C GLY A 99 13.62 10.33 -3.07
N GLY A 100 12.44 10.81 -2.73
CA GLY A 100 12.17 12.24 -2.55
C GLY A 100 11.83 12.94 -3.87
N PHE A 101 11.34 14.17 -3.76
CA PHE A 101 10.82 14.93 -4.91
C PHE A 101 11.92 15.43 -5.87
N ASP A 102 13.18 15.47 -5.42
CA ASP A 102 14.37 15.86 -6.18
C ASP A 102 15.40 14.71 -6.29
N CYS A 103 15.03 13.49 -5.87
CA CYS A 103 15.91 12.33 -5.73
C CYS A 103 17.08 12.47 -4.74
N GLY A 104 17.02 13.48 -3.86
CA GLY A 104 18.02 13.73 -2.83
C GLY A 104 17.95 12.77 -1.64
N GLU A 105 16.82 12.10 -1.46
CA GLU A 105 16.53 11.22 -0.33
C GLU A 105 16.66 9.75 -0.71
N CYS A 106 16.29 8.88 0.22
CA CYS A 106 16.25 7.44 0.02
C CYS A 106 14.80 6.95 0.00
N ARG A 107 14.56 5.90 -0.78
CA ARG A 107 13.33 5.11 -0.73
C ARG A 107 13.10 4.61 0.70
N PHE A 108 11.83 4.53 1.14
CA PHE A 108 11.49 4.02 2.46
C PHE A 108 12.17 2.67 2.77
N GLY A 109 12.80 2.57 3.95
CA GLY A 109 13.59 1.41 4.38
C GLY A 109 15.08 1.45 4.00
N TYR A 110 15.49 2.40 3.16
CA TYR A 110 16.87 2.64 2.79
C TYR A 110 17.40 3.95 3.39
N PHE A 111 18.67 3.95 3.75
CA PHE A 111 19.34 5.01 4.48
C PHE A 111 20.78 5.21 4.01
N GLY A 112 21.41 6.23 4.56
CA GLY A 112 22.78 6.62 4.28
C GLY A 112 22.89 7.48 3.01
N PRO A 113 24.04 8.13 2.79
CA PRO A 113 24.22 9.10 1.71
C PRO A 113 24.06 8.51 0.30
N ARG A 114 24.19 7.18 0.16
CA ARG A 114 24.03 6.46 -1.12
C ARG A 114 22.82 5.51 -1.13
N CYS A 115 21.94 5.58 -0.13
CA CYS A 115 20.76 4.72 -0.02
C CYS A 115 21.08 3.21 -0.12
N ALA A 116 22.23 2.82 0.42
CA ALA A 116 22.74 1.46 0.38
C ALA A 116 22.53 0.72 1.72
N GLU A 117 22.15 1.43 2.77
CA GLU A 117 21.94 0.85 4.09
C GLU A 117 20.47 0.53 4.27
N GLN A 118 20.14 -0.76 4.34
CA GLN A 118 18.78 -1.19 4.68
C GLN A 118 18.62 -1.18 6.20
N ARG A 119 17.58 -0.52 6.71
CA ARG A 119 17.24 -0.55 8.14
C ARG A 119 15.77 -0.88 8.31
N GLU A 120 15.50 -1.73 9.30
CA GLU A 120 14.16 -2.09 9.71
C GLU A 120 13.69 -1.16 10.83
N SER A 121 12.43 -0.76 10.78
CA SER A 121 11.77 0.06 11.79
C SER A 121 10.55 -0.67 12.29
N VAL A 122 10.44 -0.81 13.61
CA VAL A 122 9.38 -1.59 14.24
C VAL A 122 8.34 -0.67 14.84
N ARG A 123 7.09 -0.79 14.38
CA ARG A 123 5.95 -0.04 14.94
C ARG A 123 5.35 -0.85 16.10
N ARG A 124 5.35 -0.27 17.30
CA ARG A 124 4.93 -0.95 18.54
C ARG A 124 3.56 -0.47 19.02
N ASN A 125 2.90 -1.27 19.88
CA ASN A 125 1.66 -0.84 20.53
C ASN A 125 1.96 0.35 21.44
N PHE A 126 1.22 1.45 21.26
CA PHE A 126 1.39 2.69 22.01
C PHE A 126 1.30 2.50 23.53
N LEU A 127 0.41 1.63 23.99
CA LEU A 127 0.25 1.32 25.42
C LEU A 127 1.38 0.44 25.99
N SER A 128 2.19 -0.19 25.13
CA SER A 128 3.36 -1.00 25.53
C SER A 128 4.67 -0.21 25.54
N LEU A 129 4.65 1.04 25.08
CA LEU A 129 5.80 1.92 25.08
C LEU A 129 6.11 2.40 26.51
N SER A 130 7.37 2.71 26.76
CA SER A 130 7.77 3.43 27.98
C SER A 130 7.14 4.83 28.02
N VAL A 131 7.01 5.40 29.22
CA VAL A 131 6.48 6.77 29.40
C VAL A 131 7.29 7.77 28.57
N ALA A 132 8.62 7.63 28.52
CA ALA A 132 9.48 8.51 27.73
C ALA A 132 9.23 8.38 26.21
N GLU A 133 8.99 7.16 25.71
CA GLU A 133 8.61 6.93 24.31
C GLU A 133 7.23 7.53 23.99
N GLN A 134 6.24 7.38 24.88
CA GLN A 134 4.91 7.97 24.73
C GLN A 134 4.97 9.51 24.69
N GLN A 135 5.68 10.12 25.64
CA GLN A 135 5.85 11.57 25.69
C GLN A 135 6.63 12.10 24.48
N ARG A 136 7.65 11.38 24.00
CA ARG A 136 8.38 11.73 22.78
C ARG A 136 7.46 11.74 21.56
N PHE A 137 6.60 10.74 21.40
CA PHE A 137 5.61 10.71 20.31
C PHE A 137 4.69 11.93 20.36
N ILE A 138 4.10 12.24 21.52
CA ILE A 138 3.21 13.39 21.72
C ILE A 138 3.95 14.71 21.42
N ALA A 139 5.18 14.85 21.93
CA ALA A 139 6.00 16.03 21.71
C ALA A 139 6.33 16.22 20.21
N TYR A 140 6.64 15.15 19.48
CA TYR A 140 6.92 15.22 18.05
C TYR A 140 5.69 15.58 17.23
N LEU A 141 4.52 15.05 17.57
CA LEU A 141 3.27 15.47 16.92
C LEU A 141 2.99 16.96 17.17
N ASN A 142 3.17 17.43 18.41
CA ASN A 142 2.98 18.83 18.74
C ASN A 142 4.02 19.74 18.04
N LEU A 143 5.26 19.29 17.91
CA LEU A 143 6.28 19.98 17.14
C LEU A 143 5.88 20.04 15.66
N ALA A 144 5.41 18.93 15.08
CA ALA A 144 4.96 18.85 13.69
C ALA A 144 3.78 19.78 13.40
N LYS A 145 2.85 19.91 14.35
CA LYS A 145 1.70 20.82 14.26
C LYS A 145 2.10 22.30 14.27
N ASN A 146 3.26 22.63 14.82
CA ASN A 146 3.74 24.01 14.97
C ASN A 146 4.97 24.33 14.12
N THR A 147 5.43 23.41 13.27
CA THR A 147 6.59 23.61 12.38
C THR A 147 6.09 23.65 10.94
N VAL A 148 6.42 24.71 10.19
CA VAL A 148 6.06 24.82 8.77
C VAL A 148 6.79 23.74 7.97
N ALA A 149 6.08 23.06 7.07
CA ALA A 149 6.66 22.08 6.16
C ALA A 149 7.67 22.77 5.23
N THR A 150 8.91 22.28 5.19
CA THR A 150 9.97 22.89 4.40
C THR A 150 9.83 22.57 2.91
N ASP A 151 9.43 21.34 2.62
CA ASP A 151 9.57 20.78 1.28
C ASP A 151 8.29 20.88 0.47
N TYR A 152 7.15 20.94 1.14
CA TYR A 152 5.83 20.88 0.53
C TYR A 152 4.97 22.06 0.94
N VAL A 153 4.07 22.44 0.03
CA VAL A 153 3.01 23.41 0.24
C VAL A 153 1.68 22.76 -0.11
N ILE A 154 0.57 23.39 0.29
CA ILE A 154 -0.77 22.96 -0.10
C ILE A 154 -1.29 23.83 -1.22
N VAL A 155 -2.13 23.27 -2.09
CA VAL A 155 -2.85 24.04 -3.10
C VAL A 155 -4.14 24.60 -2.47
N THR A 156 -4.44 25.87 -2.74
CA THR A 156 -5.59 26.58 -2.14
C THR A 156 -6.64 27.01 -3.17
N GLY A 157 -6.43 26.70 -4.45
CA GLY A 157 -7.40 26.89 -5.53
C GLY A 157 -7.25 25.82 -6.61
N THR A 158 -8.27 25.66 -7.43
CA THR A 158 -8.25 24.70 -8.56
C THR A 158 -7.23 25.11 -9.62
N ARG A 159 -6.80 24.16 -10.46
CA ARG A 159 -5.89 24.46 -11.58
C ARG A 159 -6.49 25.47 -12.54
N ALA A 160 -7.81 25.47 -12.69
CA ALA A 160 -8.53 26.44 -13.52
C ALA A 160 -8.40 27.88 -12.99
N GLU A 161 -8.49 28.08 -11.66
CA GLU A 161 -8.34 29.40 -11.02
C GLU A 161 -6.92 29.96 -11.10
N MET A 162 -5.91 29.09 -11.30
CA MET A 162 -4.52 29.53 -11.46
C MET A 162 -4.21 30.15 -12.83
N GLY A 163 -5.17 30.15 -13.76
CA GLY A 163 -5.00 30.64 -15.14
C GLY A 163 -4.31 29.61 -16.04
N ALA A 164 -4.52 29.70 -17.37
CA ALA A 164 -4.07 28.67 -18.31
C ALA A 164 -2.57 28.36 -18.20
N ASN A 165 -1.74 29.37 -17.95
CA ASN A 165 -0.28 29.22 -17.81
C ASN A 165 0.21 29.29 -16.36
N GLY A 166 -0.69 29.23 -15.36
CA GLY A 166 -0.30 29.36 -13.96
C GLY A 166 0.09 30.79 -13.57
N GLU A 167 -0.53 31.80 -14.21
CA GLU A 167 -0.30 33.22 -13.96
C GLU A 167 -0.60 33.62 -12.51
N ASN A 168 -1.45 32.86 -11.83
CA ASN A 168 -1.84 33.07 -10.44
C ASN A 168 -1.62 31.78 -9.61
N PRO A 169 -0.38 31.42 -9.23
CA PRO A 169 -0.14 30.24 -8.40
C PRO A 169 -0.86 30.35 -7.05
N MET A 170 -1.72 29.41 -6.74
CA MET A 170 -2.51 29.40 -5.49
C MET A 170 -2.00 28.30 -4.56
N PHE A 171 -0.96 28.62 -3.80
CA PHE A 171 -0.37 27.74 -2.81
C PHE A 171 -0.24 28.45 -1.46
N SER A 172 -0.25 27.68 -0.37
CA SER A 172 -0.04 28.19 0.98
C SER A 172 0.93 27.32 1.75
N ASP A 173 1.67 27.96 2.66
CA ASP A 173 2.39 27.28 3.72
C ASP A 173 1.42 26.56 4.65
N VAL A 174 1.91 25.47 5.23
CA VAL A 174 1.17 24.62 6.16
C VAL A 174 2.15 24.00 7.16
N SER A 175 1.68 23.60 8.34
CA SER A 175 2.53 22.84 9.28
C SER A 175 2.82 21.43 8.74
N VAL A 176 3.89 20.78 9.23
CA VAL A 176 4.22 19.39 8.89
C VAL A 176 3.04 18.47 9.19
N TYR A 177 2.35 18.65 10.32
CA TYR A 177 1.16 17.85 10.64
C TYR A 177 0.00 18.16 9.69
N ASP A 178 -0.27 19.44 9.45
CA ASP A 178 -1.42 19.88 8.66
C ASP A 178 -1.27 19.63 7.16
N LEU A 179 -0.04 19.42 6.67
CA LEU A 179 0.20 18.92 5.32
C LEU A 179 -0.55 17.61 5.09
N PHE A 180 -0.43 16.68 6.03
CA PHE A 180 -1.08 15.37 5.94
C PHE A 180 -2.58 15.46 6.16
N VAL A 181 -3.03 16.29 7.11
CA VAL A 181 -4.47 16.60 7.25
C VAL A 181 -5.06 17.10 5.93
N TRP A 182 -4.40 18.06 5.29
CA TRP A 182 -4.85 18.62 4.02
C TRP A 182 -4.82 17.57 2.90
N MET A 183 -3.80 16.70 2.85
CA MET A 183 -3.74 15.59 1.89
C MET A 183 -4.95 14.67 1.99
N HIS A 184 -5.31 14.27 3.22
CA HIS A 184 -6.47 13.39 3.46
C HIS A 184 -7.79 14.08 3.09
N TYR A 185 -7.94 15.37 3.41
CA TYR A 185 -9.04 16.20 2.91
C TYR A 185 -9.10 16.20 1.37
N TYR A 186 -7.97 16.45 0.71
CA TYR A 186 -7.93 16.67 -0.74
C TYR A 186 -8.31 15.41 -1.53
N VAL A 187 -7.95 14.22 -1.04
CA VAL A 187 -8.36 12.95 -1.68
C VAL A 187 -9.82 12.59 -1.42
N SER A 188 -10.41 13.09 -0.34
CA SER A 188 -11.76 12.71 0.14
C SER A 188 -12.84 13.79 -0.10
N ARG A 189 -12.50 14.91 -0.74
CA ARG A 189 -13.47 15.98 -1.07
C ARG A 189 -14.30 15.66 -2.31
N ASP A 190 -15.54 16.12 -2.34
CA ASP A 190 -16.47 15.98 -3.47
C ASP A 190 -15.95 16.65 -4.75
N ALA A 191 -16.09 16.09 -5.95
CA ALA A 191 -15.60 16.77 -7.14
C ALA A 191 -16.33 18.10 -7.41
N LEU A 192 -15.59 19.18 -7.69
CA LEU A 192 -16.19 20.48 -8.01
C LEU A 192 -16.58 20.49 -9.48
N LEU A 193 -17.87 20.56 -9.80
CA LEU A 193 -18.37 20.52 -11.19
C LEU A 193 -18.45 21.91 -11.84
N GLY A 194 -17.95 22.93 -11.15
CA GLY A 194 -18.00 24.33 -11.57
C GLY A 194 -19.21 25.06 -11.01
N GLY A 195 -18.94 26.21 -10.39
CA GLY A 195 -19.95 27.07 -9.77
C GLY A 195 -20.29 26.71 -8.30
N PRO A 196 -20.69 27.70 -7.48
CA PRO A 196 -21.10 27.52 -6.08
C PRO A 196 -22.09 26.37 -5.86
N GLY A 197 -21.74 25.40 -5.00
CA GLY A 197 -22.62 24.30 -4.58
C GLY A 197 -22.85 23.18 -5.60
N ASN A 198 -22.27 23.29 -6.80
CA ASN A 198 -22.38 22.27 -7.82
C ASN A 198 -21.23 21.27 -7.70
N VAL A 199 -21.48 20.17 -7.00
CA VAL A 199 -20.48 19.15 -6.67
C VAL A 199 -20.98 17.74 -6.97
N TRP A 200 -20.04 16.82 -7.19
CA TRP A 200 -20.30 15.39 -7.26
C TRP A 200 -19.75 14.70 -6.01
N PRO A 201 -20.61 14.25 -5.07
CA PRO A 201 -20.15 13.69 -3.79
C PRO A 201 -19.77 12.21 -3.85
N ASP A 202 -20.15 11.49 -4.91
CA ASP A 202 -19.92 10.04 -5.02
C ASP A 202 -18.55 9.75 -5.65
N ILE A 203 -17.48 10.23 -4.99
CA ILE A 203 -16.08 10.02 -5.40
C ILE A 203 -15.13 10.17 -4.19
N ASP A 204 -14.25 9.19 -4.00
CA ASP A 204 -13.15 9.23 -3.03
C ASP A 204 -11.93 8.50 -3.60
N PHE A 205 -10.75 9.13 -3.53
CA PHE A 205 -9.50 8.60 -4.09
C PHE A 205 -8.69 7.74 -3.10
N ALA A 206 -9.12 7.66 -1.84
CA ALA A 206 -8.44 6.98 -0.75
C ALA A 206 -9.34 6.06 0.09
N HIS A 207 -10.65 6.03 -0.15
CA HIS A 207 -11.63 5.20 0.56
C HIS A 207 -12.61 4.53 -0.41
N GLU A 208 -13.45 3.67 0.14
CA GLU A 208 -14.57 2.96 -0.50
C GLU A 208 -14.18 2.02 -1.65
N SER A 209 -12.89 1.91 -1.98
CA SER A 209 -12.37 1.06 -3.06
C SER A 209 -10.99 0.46 -2.75
N ALA A 210 -10.47 -0.32 -3.71
CA ALA A 210 -9.25 -1.11 -3.61
C ALA A 210 -8.00 -0.31 -3.21
N ALA A 211 -7.98 1.00 -3.39
CA ALA A 211 -6.86 1.87 -3.04
C ALA A 211 -6.75 2.18 -1.53
N PHE A 212 -7.78 1.87 -0.72
CA PHE A 212 -7.84 2.25 0.69
C PHE A 212 -6.59 1.88 1.51
N LEU A 213 -6.24 0.59 1.51
CA LEU A 213 -5.09 0.07 2.26
C LEU A 213 -3.72 0.54 1.72
N PRO A 214 -3.45 0.51 0.39
CA PRO A 214 -2.17 0.99 -0.13
C PRO A 214 -2.01 2.51 0.01
N TRP A 215 -3.06 3.31 -0.19
CA TRP A 215 -3.01 4.76 -0.04
C TRP A 215 -2.61 5.14 1.39
N HIS A 216 -3.33 4.60 2.40
CA HIS A 216 -3.04 4.89 3.80
C HIS A 216 -1.67 4.37 4.25
N ARG A 217 -1.15 3.27 3.68
CA ARG A 217 0.23 2.82 3.97
C ARG A 217 1.27 3.85 3.51
N VAL A 218 1.18 4.30 2.27
CA VAL A 218 2.16 5.28 1.73
C VAL A 218 2.01 6.62 2.45
N TYR A 219 0.78 7.02 2.76
CA TYR A 219 0.47 8.19 3.57
C TYR A 219 1.16 8.15 4.95
N LEU A 220 1.04 7.04 5.69
CA LEU A 220 1.72 6.87 6.99
C LEU A 220 3.25 6.84 6.86
N LEU A 221 3.80 6.20 5.82
CA LEU A 221 5.24 6.19 5.58
C LEU A 221 5.78 7.59 5.31
N HIS A 222 5.06 8.39 4.52
CA HIS A 222 5.44 9.76 4.22
C HIS A 222 5.33 10.64 5.47
N TRP A 223 4.27 10.48 6.28
CA TRP A 223 4.09 11.23 7.53
C TRP A 223 5.19 10.92 8.54
N GLU A 224 5.50 9.64 8.74
CA GLU A 224 6.58 9.20 9.61
C GLU A 224 7.94 9.76 9.15
N HIS A 225 8.18 9.79 7.84
CA HIS A 225 9.41 10.31 7.26
C HIS A 225 9.58 11.82 7.44
N GLU A 226 8.54 12.62 7.22
CA GLU A 226 8.61 14.06 7.46
C GLU A 226 8.83 14.40 8.93
N ILE A 227 8.26 13.62 9.86
CA ILE A 227 8.55 13.77 11.30
C ILE A 227 10.01 13.40 11.61
N ARG A 228 10.55 12.31 11.03
CA ARG A 228 11.97 11.94 11.18
C ARG A 228 12.90 13.05 10.68
N LYS A 229 12.60 13.63 9.52
CA LYS A 229 13.38 14.75 8.95
C LYS A 229 13.35 15.97 9.85
N MET A 230 12.16 16.40 10.27
CA MET A 230 11.97 17.56 11.13
C MET A 230 12.68 17.42 12.48
N THR A 231 12.66 16.22 13.06
CA THR A 231 13.19 15.96 14.41
C THR A 231 14.67 15.54 14.42
N GLY A 232 15.18 15.05 13.29
CA GLY A 232 16.48 14.37 13.22
C GLY A 232 16.49 12.96 13.84
N ASP A 233 15.39 12.50 14.45
CA ASP A 233 15.27 11.15 15.01
C ASP A 233 14.83 10.15 13.94
N PHE A 234 15.77 9.66 13.14
CA PHE A 234 15.49 8.64 12.12
C PHE A 234 15.16 7.24 12.69
N ASN A 235 15.14 7.06 14.02
CA ASN A 235 14.60 5.85 14.66
C ASN A 235 13.12 6.00 15.04
N PHE A 236 12.55 7.21 14.93
CA PHE A 236 11.16 7.46 15.24
C PHE A 236 10.24 6.54 14.43
N THR A 237 9.22 6.00 15.09
CA THR A 237 8.14 5.28 14.43
C THR A 237 6.79 5.72 14.95
N ILE A 238 5.78 5.70 14.09
CA ILE A 238 4.39 5.93 14.48
C ILE A 238 3.89 4.62 15.13
N PRO A 239 3.48 4.64 16.42
CA PRO A 239 2.95 3.46 17.09
C PRO A 239 1.50 3.21 16.69
N TYR A 240 0.98 2.04 17.06
CA TYR A 240 -0.43 1.70 16.84
C TYR A 240 -1.21 1.61 18.15
N TRP A 241 -2.53 1.85 18.08
CA TRP A 241 -3.44 1.51 19.18
C TRP A 241 -4.20 0.23 18.82
N ASP A 242 -3.94 -0.83 19.57
CA ASP A 242 -4.74 -2.05 19.51
C ASP A 242 -6.05 -1.84 20.26
N TRP A 243 -7.10 -1.45 19.51
CA TRP A 243 -8.43 -1.16 20.06
C TRP A 243 -9.32 -2.40 20.16
N ARG A 244 -8.80 -3.60 19.84
CA ARG A 244 -9.59 -4.85 19.94
C ARG A 244 -10.11 -5.03 21.35
N ASP A 245 -11.38 -5.42 21.44
CA ASP A 245 -12.06 -5.71 22.71
C ASP A 245 -12.16 -4.50 23.65
N ALA A 246 -11.79 -3.29 23.19
CA ALA A 246 -11.92 -2.08 23.98
C ALA A 246 -13.40 -1.68 24.10
N THR A 247 -13.81 -1.28 25.30
CA THR A 247 -15.14 -0.72 25.57
C THR A 247 -15.13 0.80 25.68
N GLU A 248 -13.93 1.38 25.80
CA GLU A 248 -13.69 2.80 25.97
C GLU A 248 -12.41 3.24 25.23
N CYS A 249 -12.18 4.55 25.12
CA CYS A 249 -10.93 5.06 24.54
C CYS A 249 -9.79 4.98 25.55
N THR A 250 -9.08 3.85 25.58
CA THR A 250 -7.98 3.59 26.53
C THR A 250 -6.76 4.52 26.37
N VAL A 251 -6.61 5.16 25.21
CA VAL A 251 -5.55 6.14 24.93
C VAL A 251 -5.97 7.59 25.22
N CYS A 252 -7.25 7.84 25.55
CA CYS A 252 -7.79 9.17 25.82
C CYS A 252 -7.57 9.57 27.29
N THR A 253 -6.31 9.81 27.66
CA THR A 253 -5.93 10.38 28.96
C THR A 253 -5.02 11.59 28.75
N ASP A 254 -4.93 12.48 29.74
CA ASP A 254 -4.14 13.72 29.61
C ASP A 254 -2.65 13.47 29.42
N ASN A 255 -2.15 12.36 29.94
CA ASN A 255 -0.77 11.91 29.73
C ASN A 255 -0.54 11.29 28.34
N LEU A 256 -1.60 10.97 27.61
CA LEU A 256 -1.56 10.31 26.30
C LEU A 256 -2.19 11.21 25.24
N MET A 257 -3.29 10.78 24.60
CA MET A 257 -3.89 11.46 23.46
C MET A 257 -4.89 12.56 23.85
N GLY A 258 -4.96 12.89 25.14
CA GLY A 258 -5.89 13.86 25.72
C GLY A 258 -7.18 13.23 26.22
N GLY A 259 -7.50 13.50 27.48
CA GLY A 259 -8.74 13.06 28.12
C GLY A 259 -9.94 13.93 27.75
N ARG A 260 -11.12 13.51 28.18
CA ARG A 260 -12.36 14.29 28.05
C ARG A 260 -12.31 15.51 28.97
N SER A 261 -12.63 16.70 28.45
CA SER A 261 -12.71 17.90 29.28
C SER A 261 -13.85 17.82 30.29
N PRO A 262 -13.61 18.20 31.56
CA PRO A 262 -14.66 18.25 32.58
C PRO A 262 -15.64 19.41 32.35
N LEU A 263 -15.27 20.41 31.55
CA LEU A 263 -16.10 21.60 31.28
C LEU A 263 -17.03 21.41 30.07
N ASN A 264 -16.58 20.63 29.08
CA ASN A 264 -17.37 20.32 27.89
C ASN A 264 -16.98 18.93 27.39
N PRO A 265 -17.89 17.93 27.40
CA PRO A 265 -17.57 16.55 27.05
C PRO A 265 -17.18 16.34 25.58
N ASN A 266 -17.39 17.35 24.71
CA ASN A 266 -16.98 17.31 23.31
C ASN A 266 -15.57 17.88 23.08
N LEU A 267 -14.91 18.44 24.10
CA LEU A 267 -13.57 19.00 24.01
C LEU A 267 -12.54 18.11 24.70
N ILE A 268 -11.29 18.25 24.26
CA ILE A 268 -10.14 17.67 24.96
C ILE A 268 -9.86 18.45 26.25
N SER A 269 -9.48 17.73 27.30
CA SER A 269 -9.06 18.29 28.58
C SER A 269 -7.93 19.31 28.40
N PRO A 270 -8.00 20.49 29.05
CA PRO A 270 -6.91 21.47 29.05
C PRO A 270 -5.57 20.95 29.60
N GLY A 271 -5.55 19.79 30.26
CA GLY A 271 -4.32 19.14 30.72
C GLY A 271 -3.49 18.51 29.60
N SER A 272 -4.03 18.40 28.39
CA SER A 272 -3.35 17.83 27.22
C SER A 272 -2.95 18.90 26.21
N VAL A 273 -1.79 18.73 25.57
CA VAL A 273 -1.32 19.65 24.51
C VAL A 273 -2.33 19.78 23.38
N PHE A 274 -3.06 18.70 23.09
CA PHE A 274 -4.01 18.61 21.98
C PHE A 274 -5.25 19.49 22.17
N SER A 275 -5.56 19.96 23.38
CA SER A 275 -6.68 20.89 23.59
C SER A 275 -6.47 22.27 22.97
N SER A 276 -5.20 22.62 22.70
CA SER A 276 -4.81 23.88 22.06
C SER A 276 -4.82 23.81 20.54
N TRP A 277 -4.95 22.60 19.97
CA TRP A 277 -4.90 22.41 18.53
C TRP A 277 -6.13 22.99 17.85
N LYS A 278 -5.89 23.68 16.74
CA LYS A 278 -6.93 24.07 15.80
C LYS A 278 -7.01 23.08 14.65
N VAL A 279 -8.23 22.70 14.28
CA VAL A 279 -8.48 21.85 13.11
C VAL A 279 -8.43 22.68 11.82
N ILE A 280 -8.18 22.02 10.70
CA ILE A 280 -8.31 22.57 9.36
C ILE A 280 -9.19 21.66 8.51
N CYS A 281 -9.76 22.19 7.43
CA CYS A 281 -10.47 21.40 6.43
C CYS A 281 -11.70 20.64 6.96
N THR A 282 -12.39 21.18 7.97
CA THR A 282 -13.54 20.54 8.62
C THR A 282 -14.91 21.09 8.20
N GLN A 283 -14.94 21.99 7.22
CA GLN A 283 -16.17 22.65 6.75
C GLN A 283 -16.50 22.32 5.27
N PRO A 284 -16.73 21.04 4.91
CA PRO A 284 -16.97 20.64 3.52
C PRO A 284 -18.14 21.39 2.87
N ASP A 285 -19.26 21.58 3.58
CA ASP A 285 -20.42 22.33 3.06
C ASP A 285 -20.07 23.78 2.68
N THR A 286 -19.19 24.42 3.45
CA THR A 286 -18.72 25.78 3.17
C THR A 286 -17.82 25.82 1.94
N TYR A 287 -16.94 24.84 1.79
CA TYR A 287 -16.04 24.75 0.63
C TYR A 287 -16.83 24.45 -0.66
N ASN A 288 -17.74 23.48 -0.58
CA ASN A 288 -18.62 23.07 -1.68
C ASN A 288 -19.52 24.23 -2.12
N SER A 289 -20.19 24.90 -1.18
CA SER A 289 -21.06 26.05 -1.48
C SER A 289 -20.31 27.23 -2.10
N ARG A 290 -18.99 27.31 -1.97
CA ARG A 290 -18.15 28.35 -2.58
C ARG A 290 -17.38 27.87 -3.80
N ALA A 291 -17.47 26.58 -4.13
CA ALA A 291 -16.60 25.93 -5.11
C ALA A 291 -15.11 26.21 -4.86
N ALA A 292 -14.69 26.16 -3.59
CA ALA A 292 -13.34 26.49 -3.15
C ALA A 292 -12.66 25.30 -2.51
N LEU A 293 -11.32 25.30 -2.47
CA LEU A 293 -10.54 24.34 -1.69
C LEU A 293 -10.36 24.81 -0.25
N CYS A 294 -10.08 23.87 0.66
CA CYS A 294 -9.66 24.19 2.01
C CYS A 294 -8.38 25.06 1.98
N PRO A 295 -8.38 26.24 2.61
CA PRO A 295 -7.23 27.15 2.59
C PRO A 295 -6.12 26.76 3.59
N GLY A 296 -6.31 25.70 4.39
CA GLY A 296 -5.38 25.29 5.44
C GLY A 296 -5.30 26.21 6.65
N THR A 297 -6.22 27.18 6.77
CA THR A 297 -6.28 28.09 7.93
C THR A 297 -6.99 27.42 9.10
N GLY A 298 -6.48 27.63 10.32
CA GLY A 298 -7.07 27.09 11.54
C GLY A 298 -8.52 27.54 11.77
N GLU A 299 -9.40 26.58 12.02
CA GLU A 299 -10.84 26.75 12.21
C GLU A 299 -11.18 26.67 13.71
N GLY A 300 -11.85 25.60 14.13
CA GLY A 300 -12.25 25.35 15.51
C GLY A 300 -11.26 24.48 16.30
N PRO A 301 -11.59 24.15 17.56
CA PRO A 301 -10.82 23.19 18.35
C PRO A 301 -11.05 21.75 17.86
N LEU A 302 -10.18 20.85 18.29
CA LEU A 302 -10.43 19.41 18.13
C LEU A 302 -11.66 18.98 18.93
N LEU A 303 -12.58 18.26 18.28
CA LEU A 303 -13.79 17.73 18.91
C LEU A 303 -13.68 16.22 19.10
N ARG A 304 -14.03 15.73 20.29
CA ARG A 304 -13.96 14.30 20.60
C ARG A 304 -14.88 13.94 21.76
N ASN A 305 -15.75 12.94 21.56
CA ASN A 305 -16.64 12.43 22.60
C ASN A 305 -16.83 10.90 22.50
N PRO A 306 -15.78 10.11 22.78
CA PRO A 306 -15.78 8.68 22.49
C PRO A 306 -16.88 7.94 23.26
N GLY A 307 -17.54 7.00 22.58
CA GLY A 307 -18.65 6.21 23.14
C GLY A 307 -20.02 6.89 23.09
N ASN A 308 -20.11 8.17 22.73
CA ASN A 308 -21.39 8.88 22.59
C ASN A 308 -21.86 8.96 21.11
N HIS A 309 -21.60 7.92 20.33
CA HIS A 309 -21.93 7.82 18.90
C HIS A 309 -23.34 7.24 18.70
N ASP A 310 -23.84 7.25 17.46
CA ASP A 310 -25.10 6.57 17.11
C ASP A 310 -24.95 5.03 17.22
N PRO A 311 -25.61 4.37 18.19
CA PRO A 311 -25.49 2.93 18.38
C PRO A 311 -26.11 2.10 17.26
N ASN A 312 -26.96 2.69 16.41
CA ASN A 312 -27.52 2.02 15.24
C ASN A 312 -26.47 1.88 14.12
N ARG A 313 -25.57 2.86 14.02
CA ARG A 313 -24.47 2.86 13.05
C ARG A 313 -23.29 2.02 13.52
N VAL A 314 -22.91 2.14 14.80
CA VAL A 314 -21.85 1.33 15.41
C VAL A 314 -22.38 0.71 16.70
N ARG A 315 -22.47 -0.61 16.74
CA ARG A 315 -22.97 -1.32 17.93
C ARG A 315 -21.94 -1.42 19.05
N ARG A 316 -20.67 -1.61 18.69
CA ARG A 316 -19.52 -1.80 19.58
C ARG A 316 -18.24 -1.59 18.80
N LEU A 317 -17.13 -1.36 19.50
CA LEU A 317 -15.81 -1.53 18.90
C LEU A 317 -15.58 -3.01 18.53
N PRO A 318 -14.73 -3.27 17.53
CA PRO A 318 -14.54 -4.63 17.05
C PRO A 318 -13.76 -5.51 18.04
N THR A 319 -14.11 -6.79 18.09
CA THR A 319 -13.51 -7.78 18.98
C THR A 319 -12.27 -8.41 18.37
N SER A 320 -11.53 -9.18 19.16
CA SER A 320 -10.49 -10.06 18.63
C SER A 320 -11.05 -11.06 17.60
N ALA A 321 -12.25 -11.60 17.80
CA ALA A 321 -12.87 -12.53 16.85
C ALA A 321 -13.17 -11.87 15.50
N ASP A 322 -13.73 -10.66 15.52
CA ASP A 322 -13.99 -9.85 14.32
C ASP A 322 -12.71 -9.67 13.50
N VAL A 323 -11.63 -9.27 14.16
CA VAL A 323 -10.34 -9.04 13.50
C VAL A 323 -9.76 -10.33 12.91
N GLU A 324 -9.83 -11.43 13.66
CA GLU A 324 -9.30 -12.72 13.18
C GLU A 324 -10.09 -13.27 11.99
N PHE A 325 -11.41 -13.08 11.97
CA PHE A 325 -12.24 -13.42 10.81
C PHE A 325 -11.84 -12.59 9.59
N VAL A 326 -11.80 -11.25 9.72
CA VAL A 326 -11.48 -10.36 8.60
C VAL A 326 -10.09 -10.65 8.05
N VAL A 327 -9.08 -10.79 8.90
CA VAL A 327 -7.70 -11.16 8.49
C VAL A 327 -7.63 -12.59 7.92
N GLY A 328 -8.67 -13.40 8.09
CA GLY A 328 -8.81 -14.72 7.48
C GLY A 328 -9.36 -14.71 6.05
N ILE A 329 -9.95 -13.59 5.58
CA ILE A 329 -10.48 -13.44 4.22
C ILE A 329 -9.31 -13.44 3.22
N GLU A 330 -9.40 -14.30 2.21
CA GLU A 330 -8.32 -14.52 1.24
C GLU A 330 -8.28 -13.46 0.15
N THR A 331 -9.45 -13.11 -0.39
CA THR A 331 -9.51 -12.23 -1.55
C THR A 331 -9.35 -10.79 -1.10
N TYR A 332 -8.28 -10.14 -1.59
CA TYR A 332 -8.03 -8.71 -1.31
C TYR A 332 -9.25 -7.85 -1.64
N GLU A 333 -9.85 -8.09 -2.81
CA GLU A 333 -11.00 -7.34 -3.32
C GLU A 333 -11.92 -8.21 -4.19
N THR A 334 -13.21 -7.88 -4.26
CA THR A 334 -14.20 -8.62 -5.06
C THR A 334 -15.15 -7.70 -5.83
N GLY A 335 -15.89 -8.28 -6.78
CA GLY A 335 -17.01 -7.62 -7.44
C GLY A 335 -16.64 -6.30 -8.11
N ALA A 336 -17.45 -5.27 -7.86
CA ALA A 336 -17.29 -3.92 -8.40
C ALA A 336 -16.18 -3.11 -7.71
N MET A 337 -15.49 -3.69 -6.71
CA MET A 337 -14.43 -3.03 -5.94
C MET A 337 -14.91 -1.78 -5.21
N ASP A 338 -16.13 -1.81 -4.68
CA ASP A 338 -16.80 -0.72 -3.99
C ASP A 338 -17.19 -1.14 -2.56
N ARG A 339 -17.99 -0.32 -1.87
CA ARG A 339 -18.50 -0.61 -0.52
C ARG A 339 -19.49 -1.78 -0.46
N GLN A 340 -19.99 -2.26 -1.60
CA GLN A 340 -20.92 -3.38 -1.73
C GLN A 340 -20.21 -4.71 -1.98
N ALA A 341 -18.87 -4.71 -2.08
CA ALA A 341 -18.07 -5.90 -2.28
C ALA A 341 -18.20 -6.90 -1.11
N ASN A 342 -18.68 -8.11 -1.42
CA ASN A 342 -18.84 -9.21 -0.47
C ASN A 342 -17.59 -10.10 -0.44
N MET A 343 -17.24 -10.64 0.72
CA MET A 343 -16.04 -11.46 0.93
C MET A 343 -14.76 -10.78 0.42
N SER A 344 -14.72 -9.45 0.51
CA SER A 344 -13.57 -8.61 0.21
C SER A 344 -12.84 -8.28 1.51
N PHE A 345 -11.55 -8.63 1.58
CA PHE A 345 -10.69 -8.32 2.72
C PHE A 345 -10.60 -6.81 2.93
N ARG A 346 -10.36 -6.03 1.85
CA ARG A 346 -10.32 -4.57 1.91
C ARG A 346 -11.63 -4.02 2.44
N ASN A 347 -12.77 -4.39 1.85
CA ASN A 347 -14.07 -3.82 2.20
C ASN A 347 -14.49 -4.18 3.64
N SER A 348 -14.17 -5.39 4.07
CA SER A 348 -14.43 -5.87 5.44
C SER A 348 -13.53 -5.19 6.47
N LEU A 349 -12.24 -4.98 6.15
CA LEU A 349 -11.31 -4.28 7.04
C LEU A 349 -11.59 -2.78 7.12
N GLU A 350 -11.96 -2.14 6.00
CA GLU A 350 -12.40 -0.74 5.94
C GLU A 350 -13.67 -0.53 6.76
N GLY A 351 -14.59 -1.50 6.72
CA GLY A 351 -15.71 -1.56 7.66
C GLY A 351 -17.07 -1.27 7.05
N PHE A 352 -17.27 -1.60 5.76
CA PHE A 352 -18.57 -1.58 5.10
C PHE A 352 -19.20 -2.98 5.01
N ALA A 353 -18.48 -4.01 5.43
CA ALA A 353 -18.98 -5.38 5.52
C ALA A 353 -18.93 -5.91 6.95
N SER A 354 -19.76 -6.92 7.20
CA SER A 354 -19.81 -7.64 8.47
C SER A 354 -18.47 -8.30 8.76
N PRO A 355 -17.84 -8.06 9.92
CA PRO A 355 -16.66 -8.82 10.33
C PRO A 355 -17.02 -10.22 10.87
N GLU A 356 -18.29 -10.63 10.81
CA GLU A 356 -18.73 -11.97 11.19
C GLU A 356 -19.06 -12.83 9.95
N THR A 357 -19.42 -12.21 8.82
CA THR A 357 -19.87 -12.92 7.61
C THR A 357 -19.17 -12.49 6.33
N GLY A 358 -18.45 -11.37 6.33
CA GLY A 358 -17.82 -10.79 5.13
C GLY A 358 -18.80 -10.16 4.13
N MET A 359 -20.10 -10.13 4.45
CA MET A 359 -21.13 -9.56 3.57
C MET A 359 -21.28 -8.05 3.82
N ALA A 360 -21.42 -7.26 2.76
CA ALA A 360 -21.66 -5.82 2.83
C ALA A 360 -22.94 -5.51 3.64
N ILE A 361 -22.88 -4.49 4.51
CA ILE A 361 -24.00 -4.05 5.34
C ILE A 361 -24.18 -2.54 5.18
N THR A 362 -25.29 -2.14 4.57
CA THR A 362 -25.66 -0.73 4.45
C THR A 362 -26.07 -0.13 5.79
N GLY A 363 -25.60 1.08 6.07
CA GLY A 363 -25.99 1.85 7.26
C GLY A 363 -25.26 1.47 8.55
N GLN A 364 -24.40 0.45 8.51
CA GLN A 364 -23.51 0.11 9.63
C GLN A 364 -22.07 0.47 9.31
N SER A 365 -21.29 0.70 10.37
CA SER A 365 -19.87 0.94 10.32
C SER A 365 -19.20 -0.07 11.24
N THR A 366 -18.33 -0.92 10.68
CA THR A 366 -17.61 -1.97 11.40
C THR A 366 -16.11 -1.68 11.37
N MET A 367 -15.28 -2.52 11.99
CA MET A 367 -13.81 -2.50 11.83
C MET A 367 -13.17 -1.09 11.88
N HIS A 368 -12.50 -0.63 10.81
CA HIS A 368 -11.92 0.71 10.74
C HIS A 368 -12.98 1.82 10.94
N ASN A 369 -14.06 1.78 10.15
CA ASN A 369 -15.15 2.76 10.23
C ASN A 369 -15.80 2.84 11.62
N ALA A 370 -15.86 1.72 12.34
CA ALA A 370 -16.40 1.68 13.70
C ALA A 370 -15.61 2.56 14.66
N LEU A 371 -14.27 2.57 14.60
CA LEU A 371 -13.49 3.43 15.47
C LEU A 371 -13.70 4.91 15.11
N HIS A 372 -13.66 5.27 13.82
CA HIS A 372 -13.90 6.64 13.37
C HIS A 372 -15.22 7.21 13.91
N VAL A 373 -16.30 6.44 13.81
CA VAL A 373 -17.62 6.84 14.31
C VAL A 373 -17.67 6.79 15.84
N PHE A 374 -17.06 5.79 16.49
CA PHE A 374 -17.01 5.65 17.96
C PHE A 374 -16.46 6.89 18.65
N MET A 375 -15.47 7.55 18.04
CA MET A 375 -14.82 8.74 18.58
C MET A 375 -15.75 9.98 18.66
N ASN A 376 -16.85 9.98 17.91
CA ASN A 376 -17.91 10.99 17.88
C ASN A 376 -17.38 12.44 17.98
N GLY A 377 -16.82 12.93 16.88
CA GLY A 377 -16.20 14.24 16.81
C GLY A 377 -15.43 14.41 15.50
N THR A 378 -14.27 15.06 15.56
CA THR A 378 -13.44 15.32 14.38
C THR A 378 -13.05 14.02 13.64
N MET A 379 -12.75 12.93 14.36
CA MET A 379 -12.49 11.60 13.78
C MET A 379 -13.64 11.01 12.97
N SER A 380 -14.88 11.47 13.19
CA SER A 380 -16.07 10.91 12.54
C SER A 380 -16.40 11.57 11.20
N SER A 381 -15.72 12.67 10.86
CA SER A 381 -15.74 13.29 9.52
C SER A 381 -14.63 12.67 8.69
N VAL A 382 -14.95 12.12 7.50
CA VAL A 382 -13.92 11.55 6.61
C VAL A 382 -12.86 12.60 6.31
N GLN A 383 -13.25 13.75 5.76
CA GLN A 383 -12.33 14.82 5.38
C GLN A 383 -11.57 15.45 6.55
N GLY A 384 -12.18 15.48 7.74
CA GLY A 384 -11.61 16.12 8.93
C GLY A 384 -10.81 15.18 9.83
N SER A 385 -10.92 13.85 9.65
CA SER A 385 -10.49 12.85 10.64
C SER A 385 -9.01 12.95 11.03
N ALA A 386 -8.13 13.20 10.07
CA ALA A 386 -6.69 13.29 10.28
C ALA A 386 -6.24 14.42 11.22
N ASN A 387 -7.10 15.42 11.48
CA ASN A 387 -6.83 16.46 12.49
C ASN A 387 -6.66 15.89 13.89
N ASP A 388 -7.32 14.77 14.18
CA ASP A 388 -7.22 14.09 15.47
C ASP A 388 -5.97 13.18 15.48
N PRO A 389 -5.03 13.34 16.43
CA PRO A 389 -3.80 12.53 16.46
C PRO A 389 -4.04 11.05 16.74
N ILE A 390 -5.23 10.64 17.18
CA ILE A 390 -5.62 9.22 17.28
C ILE A 390 -5.71 8.57 15.89
N PHE A 391 -5.93 9.36 14.82
CA PHE A 391 -5.88 8.89 13.43
C PHE A 391 -4.61 8.09 13.14
N LEU A 392 -3.45 8.60 13.57
CA LEU A 392 -2.16 7.94 13.35
C LEU A 392 -2.08 6.57 14.05
N LEU A 393 -2.53 6.51 15.31
CA LEU A 393 -2.55 5.26 16.08
C LEU A 393 -3.52 4.24 15.46
N HIS A 394 -4.66 4.73 14.98
CA HIS A 394 -5.69 3.92 14.34
C HIS A 394 -5.22 3.33 13.01
N HIS A 395 -4.80 4.17 12.07
CA HIS A 395 -4.42 3.72 10.74
C HIS A 395 -3.14 2.88 10.75
N THR A 396 -2.25 3.08 11.73
CA THR A 396 -1.10 2.18 11.92
C THR A 396 -1.55 0.79 12.36
N PHE A 397 -2.63 0.68 13.17
CA PHE A 397 -3.21 -0.62 13.51
C PHE A 397 -3.87 -1.28 12.29
N ILE A 398 -4.57 -0.52 11.45
CA ILE A 398 -5.14 -1.02 10.19
C ILE A 398 -4.05 -1.51 9.24
N ASP A 399 -2.96 -0.75 9.08
CA ASP A 399 -1.81 -1.14 8.25
C ASP A 399 -1.13 -2.42 8.76
N ARG A 400 -1.04 -2.59 10.09
CA ARG A 400 -0.59 -3.85 10.70
C ARG A 400 -1.50 -5.02 10.33
N LYS A 401 -2.83 -4.85 10.29
CA LYS A 401 -3.77 -5.92 9.91
C LYS A 401 -3.72 -6.24 8.43
N ARG A 402 -3.54 -5.23 7.57
CA ARG A 402 -3.22 -5.43 6.15
C ARG A 402 -2.03 -6.37 5.97
N GLU A 403 -0.93 -6.11 6.67
CA GLU A 403 0.26 -6.96 6.52
C GLU A 403 0.01 -8.38 7.02
N ARG A 404 -0.70 -8.55 8.14
CA ARG A 404 -1.03 -9.89 8.64
C ARG A 404 -1.91 -10.67 7.66
N GLY A 405 -2.84 -10.01 6.96
CA GLY A 405 -3.62 -10.61 5.88
C GLY A 405 -2.71 -11.12 4.75
N ARG A 406 -1.77 -10.28 4.31
CA ARG A 406 -0.77 -10.62 3.28
C ARG A 406 0.14 -11.78 3.69
N GLU A 407 0.56 -11.83 4.96
CA GLU A 407 1.36 -12.94 5.49
C GLU A 407 0.58 -14.26 5.44
N ARG A 408 -0.70 -14.25 5.83
CA ARG A 408 -1.55 -15.44 5.77
C ARG A 408 -1.79 -15.92 4.35
N GLU A 409 -1.97 -15.01 3.40
CA GLU A 409 -2.02 -15.33 1.97
C GLU A 409 -0.74 -16.05 1.53
N GLY A 410 0.43 -15.49 1.85
CA GLY A 410 1.73 -16.10 1.53
C GLY A 410 2.00 -17.44 2.24
N GLU A 411 1.60 -17.60 3.50
CA GLU A 411 1.68 -18.87 4.24
C GLU A 411 0.83 -19.96 3.55
N ARG A 412 -0.36 -19.61 3.04
CA ARG A 412 -1.24 -20.54 2.32
C ARG A 412 -0.72 -20.88 0.92
N GLU A 413 -0.26 -19.90 0.14
CA GLU A 413 0.36 -20.17 -1.16
C GLU A 413 1.55 -21.14 -1.01
N GLY A 414 2.37 -20.96 0.02
CA GLY A 414 3.46 -21.88 0.34
C GLY A 414 2.99 -23.29 0.71
N TYR A 415 1.87 -23.41 1.44
CA TYR A 415 1.27 -24.69 1.78
C TYR A 415 0.68 -25.40 0.54
N VAL A 416 0.00 -24.68 -0.34
CA VAL A 416 -0.54 -25.22 -1.60
C VAL A 416 0.58 -25.71 -2.52
N ASP A 417 1.66 -24.93 -2.71
CA ASP A 417 2.86 -25.35 -3.47
C ASP A 417 3.47 -26.62 -2.86
N THR A 418 3.48 -26.75 -1.53
CA THR A 418 3.97 -27.95 -0.84
C THR A 418 3.11 -29.17 -1.17
N ILE A 419 1.79 -29.07 -1.09
CA ILE A 419 0.85 -30.17 -1.43
C ILE A 419 0.98 -30.56 -2.92
N GLU A 420 1.07 -29.58 -3.82
CA GLU A 420 1.21 -29.86 -5.26
C GLU A 420 2.51 -30.63 -5.55
N ARG A 421 3.62 -30.24 -4.91
CA ARG A 421 4.90 -30.97 -5.02
C ARG A 421 4.83 -32.38 -4.45
N GLU A 422 4.10 -32.59 -3.34
CA GLU A 422 3.91 -33.93 -2.79
C GLU A 422 3.08 -34.82 -3.74
N ARG A 423 2.01 -34.28 -4.32
CA ARG A 423 1.20 -34.98 -5.33
C ARG A 423 2.01 -35.30 -6.58
N GLU A 424 2.90 -34.41 -7.03
CA GLU A 424 3.77 -34.65 -8.17
C GLU A 424 4.78 -35.78 -7.89
N ARG A 425 5.39 -35.78 -6.69
CA ARG A 425 6.27 -36.87 -6.23
C ARG A 425 5.55 -38.22 -6.16
N GLU A 426 4.29 -38.24 -5.74
CA GLU A 426 3.50 -39.46 -5.68
C GLU A 426 3.19 -40.00 -7.08
N ARG A 427 2.82 -39.13 -8.03
CA ARG A 427 2.64 -39.49 -9.45
C ARG A 427 3.93 -40.03 -10.07
N GLU A 428 5.08 -39.47 -9.72
CA GLU A 428 6.37 -39.95 -10.21
C GLU A 428 6.70 -41.36 -9.68
N ARG A 429 6.46 -41.61 -8.38
CA ARG A 429 6.60 -42.94 -7.78
C ARG A 429 5.68 -43.98 -8.42
N GLU A 430 4.46 -43.58 -8.77
CA GLU A 430 3.52 -44.48 -9.45
C GLU A 430 4.00 -44.84 -10.86
N ARG A 431 4.47 -43.85 -11.63
CA ARG A 431 5.10 -44.09 -12.95
C ARG A 431 6.33 -44.98 -12.87
N GLU A 432 7.12 -44.86 -11.81
CA GLU A 432 8.29 -45.71 -11.59
C GLU A 432 7.88 -47.16 -11.30
N ARG A 433 6.87 -47.37 -10.44
CA ARG A 433 6.29 -48.70 -10.18
C ARG A 433 5.71 -49.35 -11.43
N GLU A 434 5.07 -48.56 -12.31
CA GLU A 434 4.54 -49.05 -13.57
C GLU A 434 5.66 -49.49 -14.51
N ARG A 435 6.72 -48.69 -14.65
CA ARG A 435 7.94 -49.06 -15.41
C ARG A 435 8.61 -50.31 -14.86
N GLU A 436 8.61 -50.49 -13.54
CA GLU A 436 9.16 -51.69 -12.90
C GLU A 436 8.32 -52.94 -13.23
N ARG A 437 6.99 -52.84 -13.16
CA ARG A 437 6.08 -53.92 -13.60
C ARG A 437 6.24 -54.26 -15.08
N GLU A 438 6.42 -53.26 -15.94
CA GLU A 438 6.70 -53.49 -17.36
C GLU A 438 8.04 -54.21 -17.57
N ARG A 439 9.09 -53.84 -16.81
CA ARG A 439 10.39 -54.53 -16.84
C ARG A 439 10.27 -55.97 -16.36
N GLU A 440 9.52 -56.23 -15.29
CA GLU A 440 9.28 -57.58 -14.78
C GLU A 440 8.50 -58.44 -15.77
N MET A 441 7.44 -57.92 -16.41
CA MET A 441 6.73 -58.63 -17.48
C MET A 441 7.64 -58.92 -18.67
N THR A 442 8.48 -57.96 -19.05
CA THR A 442 9.44 -58.15 -20.15
C THR A 442 10.47 -59.22 -19.79
N ALA A 443 10.99 -59.21 -18.56
CA ALA A 443 11.91 -60.24 -18.07
C ALA A 443 11.26 -61.64 -18.00
N HIS A 444 9.98 -61.72 -17.61
CA HIS A 444 9.22 -62.96 -17.57
C HIS A 444 8.92 -63.51 -18.98
N ASN A 445 8.64 -62.64 -19.95
CA ASN A 445 8.48 -63.01 -21.36
C ASN A 445 9.80 -63.45 -22.01
N ILE A 446 10.94 -62.88 -21.60
CA ILE A 446 12.26 -63.33 -22.07
C ILE A 446 12.63 -64.69 -21.45
N ALA A 447 12.29 -64.94 -20.18
CA ALA A 447 12.52 -66.23 -19.52
C ALA A 447 11.70 -67.38 -20.15
N SER A 448 10.47 -67.10 -20.61
CA SER A 448 9.60 -68.08 -21.27
C SER A 448 9.97 -68.40 -22.73
N PHE A 449 10.91 -67.66 -23.34
CA PHE A 449 11.50 -67.98 -24.65
C PHE A 449 12.78 -68.82 -24.60
N SER A 450 13.15 -69.34 -23.42
CA SER A 450 14.35 -70.16 -23.25
C SER A 450 14.05 -71.65 -23.03
N HIS A 451 13.38 -72.31 -23.98
CA HIS A 451 13.47 -73.77 -24.18
C HIS A 451 13.51 -74.13 -25.69
N PRO A 452 14.39 -75.05 -26.12
CA PRO A 452 14.87 -75.13 -27.51
C PRO A 452 13.99 -76.05 -28.36
N GLY A 453 13.17 -75.45 -29.22
CA GLY A 453 12.32 -76.15 -30.19
C GLY A 453 12.84 -75.99 -31.62
N MET A 454 13.74 -76.89 -32.01
CA MET A 454 14.33 -77.04 -33.34
C MET A 454 13.27 -77.12 -34.46
N TRP A 455 13.22 -76.12 -35.34
CA TRP A 455 12.61 -76.25 -36.67
C TRP A 455 13.66 -75.97 -37.74
N LEU A 456 14.18 -77.07 -38.29
CA LEU A 456 14.91 -77.12 -39.55
C LEU A 456 13.93 -76.80 -40.69
N CYS A 457 14.12 -75.68 -41.37
CA CYS A 457 13.63 -75.51 -42.74
C CYS A 457 14.77 -74.99 -43.61
N LYS A 458 15.05 -75.77 -44.67
CA LYS A 458 16.14 -75.62 -45.63
C LYS A 458 16.00 -74.32 -46.43
N CYS A 459 17.09 -73.54 -46.52
CA CYS A 459 17.32 -72.58 -47.59
C CYS A 459 17.73 -73.32 -48.90
N PRO A 460 17.58 -72.65 -50.05
CA PRO A 460 18.80 -72.29 -50.77
C PRO A 460 18.80 -70.84 -51.32
N ASN A 461 19.97 -70.23 -51.11
CA ASN A 461 20.70 -69.27 -51.95
C ASN A 461 20.19 -67.84 -52.13
N HIS A 462 20.80 -66.90 -51.38
CA HIS A 462 21.80 -66.00 -51.97
C HIS A 462 22.80 -65.52 -50.88
N LEU A 463 24.10 -65.75 -51.17
CA LEU A 463 25.29 -65.18 -50.51
C LEU A 463 25.20 -63.64 -50.47
N SER A 464 25.81 -62.83 -49.59
CA SER A 464 26.91 -62.88 -48.60
C SER A 464 26.89 -61.46 -47.95
N VAL A 465 27.19 -61.16 -46.68
CA VAL A 465 28.48 -61.26 -45.97
C VAL A 465 28.19 -61.03 -44.47
N LEU A 466 28.64 -61.96 -43.64
CA LEU A 466 28.79 -61.82 -42.19
C LEU A 466 30.01 -60.94 -41.87
N SER A 467 29.94 -60.14 -40.80
CA SER A 467 30.79 -60.29 -39.59
C SER A 467 30.93 -58.96 -38.83
N LEU A 468 30.49 -58.97 -37.57
CA LEU A 468 31.22 -58.55 -36.35
C LEU A 468 30.27 -57.90 -35.34
N TYR A 469 29.87 -58.73 -34.39
CA TYR A 469 29.24 -58.36 -33.14
C TYR A 469 30.33 -58.24 -32.06
N PHE A 470 30.04 -57.42 -31.04
CA PHE A 470 30.72 -57.27 -29.75
C PHE A 470 32.02 -56.46 -29.69
N VAL A 471 31.95 -55.31 -29.00
CA VAL A 471 32.75 -54.96 -27.80
C VAL A 471 32.23 -53.63 -27.20
N PHE A 472 31.76 -53.70 -25.94
CA PHE A 472 31.72 -52.66 -24.87
C PHE A 472 30.81 -51.42 -25.08
N LEU A 473 29.75 -51.11 -24.31
CA LEU A 473 29.48 -51.23 -22.87
C LEU A 473 30.67 -50.92 -21.96
N PHE A 474 31.13 -49.68 -21.99
CA PHE A 474 31.74 -48.95 -20.86
C PHE A 474 31.74 -47.47 -21.27
N TYR A 475 31.43 -46.54 -20.34
CA TYR A 475 31.17 -45.10 -20.53
C TYR A 475 29.71 -44.61 -20.59
N LEU A 476 28.90 -45.13 -19.66
CA LEU A 476 27.89 -44.34 -18.94
C LEU A 476 28.26 -44.36 -17.45
N SER A 477 29.36 -43.68 -17.11
CA SER A 477 29.72 -43.25 -15.75
C SER A 477 30.83 -42.22 -15.92
N ILE A 478 30.73 -41.08 -15.23
CA ILE A 478 31.54 -39.86 -15.38
C ILE A 478 31.05 -38.93 -16.51
N TYR A 479 29.84 -38.38 -16.36
CA TYR A 479 29.63 -36.92 -16.54
C TYR A 479 28.44 -36.43 -15.70
N GLU A 480 28.29 -36.97 -14.49
CA GLU A 480 27.68 -36.24 -13.37
C GLU A 480 28.81 -35.57 -12.60
N ARG A 481 29.09 -34.31 -12.93
CA ARG A 481 29.53 -33.25 -12.01
C ARG A 481 29.86 -32.01 -12.84
N THR A 482 29.56 -30.86 -12.24
CA THR A 482 29.79 -29.50 -12.74
C THR A 482 28.80 -28.97 -13.78
N SER A 483 27.53 -28.84 -13.38
CA SER A 483 26.68 -27.74 -13.88
C SER A 483 26.71 -26.61 -12.84
N PRO A 484 27.03 -25.35 -13.20
CA PRO A 484 27.08 -24.27 -12.24
C PRO A 484 25.66 -23.93 -11.78
N LYS A 485 25.44 -24.00 -10.46
CA LYS A 485 24.23 -23.53 -9.78
C LYS A 485 23.95 -22.08 -10.16
N ARG A 486 23.05 -21.85 -11.12
CA ARG A 486 22.35 -20.57 -11.27
C ARG A 486 21.35 -20.46 -10.11
N GLY A 487 21.83 -19.93 -8.98
CA GLY A 487 20.95 -19.41 -7.94
C GLY A 487 20.07 -18.33 -8.56
N LYS A 488 18.79 -18.64 -8.76
CA LYS A 488 17.78 -17.62 -9.03
C LYS A 488 17.66 -16.77 -7.76
N ASN A 489 18.29 -15.60 -7.76
CA ASN A 489 18.01 -14.54 -6.82
C ASN A 489 16.54 -14.10 -7.00
N ARG A 490 15.62 -14.75 -6.27
CA ARG A 490 14.27 -14.23 -6.01
C ARG A 490 14.38 -13.28 -4.81
N ASN A 491 14.83 -12.05 -5.05
CA ASN A 491 14.86 -10.98 -4.05
C ASN A 491 14.70 -9.60 -4.75
N GLN A 492 13.63 -9.40 -5.52
CA GLN A 492 13.29 -8.07 -6.07
C GLN A 492 11.79 -7.71 -6.01
N LEU A 493 11.01 -8.36 -5.14
CA LEU A 493 9.65 -7.90 -4.76
C LEU A 493 9.48 -7.77 -3.23
N LYS A 494 10.59 -7.65 -2.50
CA LYS A 494 10.60 -7.46 -1.03
C LYS A 494 10.77 -5.99 -0.61
N ASP A 495 11.00 -5.08 -1.56
CA ASP A 495 11.63 -3.78 -1.27
C ASP A 495 10.69 -2.60 -0.97
N ILE A 496 9.40 -2.86 -0.70
CA ILE A 496 8.47 -1.94 -0.01
C ILE A 496 7.90 -2.56 1.28
N ASN A 497 8.21 -3.83 1.56
CA ASN A 497 7.38 -4.70 2.40
C ASN A 497 8.01 -5.10 3.74
N ARG A 498 8.98 -4.35 4.25
CA ARG A 498 9.59 -4.58 5.58
C ARG A 498 9.70 -3.29 6.39
N VAL A 499 8.56 -2.67 6.64
CA VAL A 499 8.39 -1.72 7.74
C VAL A 499 7.21 -2.23 8.57
N ILE A 500 7.45 -3.23 9.43
CA ILE A 500 6.56 -3.60 10.53
C ILE A 500 7.37 -3.84 11.79
#